data_AF-A0A935C5P0-F1
#
_entry.id   AF-A0A935C5P0-F1
#
_cell.length_a   1.000
_cell.length_b   1.000
_cell.length_c   1.000
_cell.angle_alpha   90.00
_cell.angle_beta   90.00
_cell.angle_gamma   90.00
#
_symmetry.space_group_name_H-M   'P 1'
#
loop_
_entity.id
_entity.type
_entity.pdbx_description
1 polymer ?
#
loop_
_entity_poly.entity_id
_entity_poly.type
_entity_poly.pdbx_seq_one_letter_code
_entity_poly.pdbx_strand_id
1 'polypeptide(L)'
;MRYNIKNKTGQLILSAPLILLSFIFTGCPEPPEFDNTPKIAFESIEFDTRTDPKNPNITEDILSLTIYFEDGDGDLGLSSEELAPPYNQYNLPLNNEGQIIFIGSQEGLPPYNPLDYFVVAEDDTIIVNSTLVTADTFLIERNPRFYNMFIKTFYKPASEFVEYKWEEAPYYQSFNGRFPQLNTEDYDRPINGTLTYDLTSLGFRAVFRNYPMFVQAQIWDRAGNKSNVINSDTIQIVQQ
;
A
#
# COMPACT_ATOMS: atom_id res chain seq x y z
N MET A 1 2.15 1.75 12.48
CA MET A 1 2.09 2.78 11.43
C MET A 1 2.58 4.08 12.05
N ARG A 2 3.78 4.55 11.67
CA ARG A 2 4.32 5.84 12.12
C ARG A 2 4.66 6.64 10.87
N TYR A 3 3.92 7.71 10.64
CA TYR A 3 4.17 8.64 9.55
C TYR A 3 5.11 9.73 10.04
N ASN A 4 6.14 10.05 9.26
CA ASN A 4 7.01 11.20 9.54
C ASN A 4 7.01 12.08 8.29
N ILE A 5 6.21 13.15 8.34
CA ILE A 5 6.05 14.10 7.24
C ILE A 5 6.98 15.28 7.53
N LYS A 6 7.94 15.54 6.63
CA LYS A 6 8.81 16.72 6.70
C LYS A 6 8.42 17.71 5.60
N ASN A 7 7.73 18.78 5.98
CA ASN A 7 7.51 19.92 5.09
C ASN A 7 8.80 20.75 5.00
N LYS A 8 9.30 20.97 3.79
CA LYS A 8 10.56 21.69 3.53
C LYS A 8 10.27 23.19 3.35
N THR A 9 10.47 23.97 4.41
CA THR A 9 10.23 25.43 4.39
C THR A 9 11.51 26.18 4.03
N GLY A 10 11.53 26.86 2.87
CA GLY A 10 12.66 27.69 2.42
C GLY A 10 12.67 29.09 3.05
N GLN A 11 13.81 29.52 3.59
CA GLN A 11 14.05 30.86 4.16
C GLN A 11 14.53 31.86 3.10
N LEU A 12 14.06 33.11 3.17
CA LEU A 12 14.51 34.25 2.35
C LEU A 12 14.99 35.40 3.25
N ILE A 13 16.24 35.84 3.05
CA ILE A 13 16.89 36.93 3.79
C ILE A 13 16.64 38.27 3.09
N LEU A 14 16.22 39.26 3.88
CA LEU A 14 15.80 40.59 3.45
C LEU A 14 16.98 41.59 3.49
N SER A 15 17.24 42.32 2.40
CA SER A 15 17.93 43.62 2.46
C SER A 15 17.54 44.51 1.26
N ALA A 16 17.21 45.77 1.54
CA ALA A 16 16.84 46.87 0.62
C ALA A 16 17.45 48.17 1.20
N PRO A 17 17.57 49.34 0.49
CA PRO A 17 16.68 49.82 -0.59
C PRO A 17 17.28 50.75 -1.70
N LEU A 18 16.47 51.07 -2.74
CA LEU A 18 16.04 52.43 -3.19
C LEU A 18 15.94 52.67 -4.73
N ILE A 19 14.67 52.77 -5.20
CA ILE A 19 14.07 53.55 -6.32
C ILE A 19 14.57 53.37 -7.78
N LEU A 20 13.73 52.77 -8.65
CA LEU A 20 13.17 53.44 -9.85
C LEU A 20 11.95 52.67 -10.41
N LEU A 21 10.98 53.46 -10.86
CA LEU A 21 9.69 53.13 -11.49
C LEU A 21 9.78 52.04 -12.59
N SER A 22 9.17 50.89 -12.35
CA SER A 22 8.78 49.93 -13.40
C SER A 22 7.51 49.20 -12.96
N PHE A 23 6.45 49.33 -13.76
CA PHE A 23 5.22 48.56 -13.64
C PHE A 23 5.53 47.12 -14.10
N ILE A 24 6.26 46.38 -13.28
CA ILE A 24 6.50 44.96 -13.50
C ILE A 24 5.23 44.28 -13.02
N PHE A 25 4.47 43.71 -13.95
CA PHE A 25 3.44 42.73 -13.63
C PHE A 25 4.08 41.69 -12.72
N THR A 26 3.81 41.79 -11.42
CA THR A 26 4.07 40.71 -10.48
C THR A 26 3.04 39.64 -10.77
N GLY A 27 3.27 38.86 -11.83
CA GLY A 27 2.66 37.55 -11.92
C GLY A 27 3.12 36.81 -10.69
N CYS A 28 2.21 36.59 -9.73
CA CYS A 28 2.40 35.53 -8.77
C CYS A 28 2.70 34.28 -9.61
N PRO A 29 3.80 33.54 -9.40
CA PRO A 29 3.95 32.28 -10.10
C PRO A 29 2.67 31.48 -9.84
N GLU A 30 1.97 31.11 -10.91
CA GLU A 30 0.80 30.25 -10.76
C GLU A 30 1.28 29.01 -10.01
N PRO A 31 0.61 28.64 -8.90
CA PRO A 31 0.95 27.41 -8.22
C PRO A 31 0.89 26.28 -9.25
N PRO A 32 1.81 25.30 -9.18
CA PRO A 32 1.78 24.18 -10.10
C PRO A 32 0.38 23.54 -10.05
N GLU A 33 -0.30 23.49 -11.19
CA GLU A 33 -1.53 22.72 -11.33
C GLU A 33 -1.14 21.25 -11.52
N PHE A 34 -1.55 20.41 -10.58
CA PHE A 34 -1.39 18.97 -10.70
C PHE A 34 -2.54 18.36 -11.50
N ASP A 35 -2.24 17.25 -12.16
CA ASP A 35 -3.24 16.43 -12.84
C ASP A 35 -4.15 15.75 -11.81
N ASN A 36 -5.44 15.62 -12.09
CA ASN A 36 -6.36 14.84 -11.24
C ASN A 36 -6.01 13.34 -11.23
N THR A 37 -5.25 12.85 -12.23
CA THR A 37 -4.67 11.51 -12.14
C THR A 37 -3.41 11.56 -11.28
N PRO A 38 -3.30 10.73 -10.22
CA PRO A 38 -2.16 10.78 -9.33
C PRO A 38 -0.86 10.45 -10.06
N LYS A 39 0.24 11.09 -9.67
CA LYS A 39 1.59 10.82 -10.20
C LYS A 39 2.53 10.50 -9.05
N ILE A 40 3.44 9.57 -9.27
CA ILE A 40 4.44 9.18 -8.28
C ILE A 40 5.86 9.17 -8.85
N ALA A 41 6.83 9.47 -8.01
CA ALA A 41 8.25 9.34 -8.31
C ALA A 41 8.97 8.55 -7.21
N PHE A 42 9.96 7.76 -7.61
CA PHE A 42 10.82 7.06 -6.66
C PHE A 42 11.76 8.06 -5.97
N GLU A 43 11.89 7.96 -4.64
CA GLU A 43 12.80 8.79 -3.84
C GLU A 43 13.92 7.94 -3.23
N SER A 44 13.58 6.90 -2.46
CA SER A 44 14.58 6.03 -1.84
C SER A 44 14.04 4.64 -1.52
N ILE A 45 14.95 3.69 -1.37
CA ILE A 45 14.66 2.37 -0.81
C ILE A 45 15.74 2.00 0.20
N GLU A 46 15.33 1.62 1.39
CA GLU A 46 16.22 1.33 2.51
C GLU A 46 15.84 -0.01 3.15
N PHE A 47 16.84 -0.80 3.53
CA PHE A 47 16.65 -2.04 4.25
C PHE A 47 17.13 -1.89 5.69
N ASP A 48 16.30 -2.28 6.64
CA ASP A 48 16.59 -2.30 8.07
C ASP A 48 16.01 -3.56 8.73
N THR A 49 16.28 -3.76 10.01
CA THR A 49 15.69 -4.81 10.81
C THR A 49 15.11 -4.23 12.09
N ARG A 50 14.00 -4.80 12.57
CA ARG A 50 13.37 -4.38 13.81
C ARG A 50 12.99 -5.58 14.66
N THR A 51 13.45 -5.57 15.90
CA THR A 51 13.01 -6.54 16.90
C THR A 51 11.58 -6.24 17.34
N ASP A 52 10.72 -7.26 17.36
CA ASP A 52 9.33 -7.14 17.82
C ASP A 52 9.33 -6.72 19.30
N PRO A 53 8.71 -5.58 19.66
CA PRO A 53 8.61 -5.13 21.06
C PRO A 53 7.91 -6.13 21.99
N LYS A 54 7.00 -6.95 21.46
CA LYS A 54 6.25 -7.97 22.21
C LYS A 54 6.99 -9.31 22.27
N ASN A 55 7.88 -9.58 21.33
CA ASN A 55 8.67 -10.80 21.28
C ASN A 55 10.13 -10.50 20.91
N PRO A 56 11.00 -10.26 21.89
CA PRO A 56 12.41 -9.89 21.66
C PRO A 56 13.23 -10.90 20.87
N ASN A 57 12.73 -12.13 20.70
CA ASN A 57 13.40 -13.19 19.92
C ASN A 57 13.04 -13.14 18.42
N ILE A 58 12.07 -12.30 18.03
CA ILE A 58 11.66 -12.13 16.64
C ILE A 58 12.23 -10.81 16.14
N THR A 59 13.05 -10.88 15.10
CA THR A 59 13.53 -9.70 14.37
C THR A 59 13.01 -9.77 12.94
N GLU A 60 12.18 -8.80 12.59
CA GLU A 60 11.57 -8.66 11.27
C GLU A 60 12.49 -7.85 10.35
N ASP A 61 12.50 -8.20 9.08
CA ASP A 61 13.14 -7.40 8.06
C ASP A 61 12.16 -6.31 7.59
N ILE A 62 12.67 -5.09 7.45
CA ILE A 62 11.92 -3.93 6.99
C ILE A 62 12.56 -3.41 5.72
N LEU A 63 11.74 -3.26 4.67
CA LEU A 63 12.11 -2.58 3.45
C LEU A 63 11.27 -1.32 3.33
N SER A 64 11.88 -0.16 3.56
CA SER A 64 11.23 1.14 3.54
C SER A 64 11.34 1.74 2.13
N LEU A 65 10.22 1.83 1.43
CA LEU A 65 10.10 2.49 0.14
C LEU A 65 9.60 3.93 0.35
N THR A 66 10.37 4.91 -0.08
CA THR A 66 9.94 6.31 -0.12
C THR A 66 9.58 6.72 -1.53
N ILE A 67 8.39 7.29 -1.69
CA ILE A 67 7.89 7.85 -2.94
C ILE A 67 7.50 9.30 -2.75
N TYR A 68 7.67 10.12 -3.78
CA TYR A 68 6.99 11.39 -3.94
C TYR A 68 5.65 11.16 -4.67
N PHE A 69 4.63 11.94 -4.33
CA PHE A 69 3.31 11.88 -4.96
C PHE A 69 2.72 13.26 -5.24
N GLU A 70 1.87 13.35 -6.25
CA GLU A 70 1.05 14.52 -6.63
C GLU A 70 -0.35 14.05 -7.02
N ASP A 71 -1.37 14.83 -6.67
CA ASP A 71 -2.78 14.57 -7.00
C ASP A 71 -3.57 15.90 -7.01
N GLY A 72 -4.28 16.19 -8.11
CA GLY A 72 -4.81 17.53 -8.41
C GLY A 72 -6.12 17.90 -7.73
N ASP A 73 -7.01 16.93 -7.52
CA ASP A 73 -8.29 17.11 -6.82
C ASP A 73 -8.23 16.60 -5.37
N GLY A 74 -7.17 15.88 -5.00
CA GLY A 74 -6.92 15.47 -3.62
C GLY A 74 -7.79 14.32 -3.18
N ASP A 75 -8.30 13.52 -4.12
CA ASP A 75 -9.07 12.33 -3.81
C ASP A 75 -8.20 11.08 -3.61
N LEU A 76 -6.88 11.20 -3.69
CA LEU A 76 -5.94 10.15 -3.33
C LEU A 76 -5.97 9.80 -1.83
N GLY A 77 -6.15 8.51 -1.58
CA GLY A 77 -6.05 7.89 -0.25
C GLY A 77 -7.39 7.39 0.30
N LEU A 78 -7.29 6.41 1.19
CA LEU A 78 -8.41 5.75 1.84
C LEU A 78 -8.25 5.83 3.35
N SER A 79 -9.34 6.12 4.05
CA SER A 79 -9.36 5.98 5.51
C SER A 79 -9.27 4.50 5.91
N SER A 80 -8.68 4.23 7.08
CA SER A 80 -8.71 2.89 7.68
C SER A 80 -10.12 2.45 8.10
N GLU A 81 -11.04 3.40 8.26
CA GLU A 81 -12.43 3.17 8.65
C GLU A 81 -13.35 2.99 7.43
N GLU A 82 -12.85 3.26 6.22
CA GLU A 82 -13.60 3.16 4.97
C GLU A 82 -13.66 1.70 4.49
N LEU A 83 -14.49 0.91 5.18
CA LEU A 83 -14.63 -0.55 4.98
C LEU A 83 -15.97 -0.97 4.38
N ALA A 84 -16.86 -0.02 4.08
CA ALA A 84 -18.09 -0.29 3.34
C ALA A 84 -17.77 -0.45 1.84
N PRO A 85 -18.63 -1.14 1.06
CA PRO A 85 -18.49 -1.17 -0.40
C PRO A 85 -18.39 0.24 -0.99
N PRO A 86 -17.47 0.47 -1.95
CA PRO A 86 -16.70 -0.52 -2.69
C PRO A 86 -15.34 -0.90 -2.05
N TYR A 87 -15.07 -0.50 -0.81
CA TYR A 87 -13.78 -0.66 -0.12
C TYR A 87 -13.82 -1.71 1.01
N ASN A 88 -14.81 -2.59 1.02
CA ASN A 88 -14.83 -3.76 1.91
C ASN A 88 -13.63 -4.67 1.65
N GLN A 89 -13.13 -5.35 2.68
CA GLN A 89 -11.91 -6.18 2.57
C GLN A 89 -12.13 -7.43 1.73
N TYR A 90 -13.26 -8.09 1.93
CA TYR A 90 -13.60 -9.34 1.28
C TYR A 90 -15.02 -9.27 0.75
N ASN A 91 -15.22 -9.88 -0.42
CA ASN A 91 -16.51 -10.31 -0.90
C ASN A 91 -16.81 -11.70 -0.33
N LEU A 92 -18.10 -12.04 -0.27
CA LEU A 92 -18.57 -13.34 0.17
C LEU A 92 -19.14 -14.11 -1.02
N PRO A 93 -18.37 -15.04 -1.62
CA PRO A 93 -18.91 -15.98 -2.59
C PRO A 93 -20.01 -16.84 -1.97
N LEU A 94 -21.11 -17.02 -2.70
CA LEU A 94 -22.22 -17.89 -2.32
C LEU A 94 -22.37 -19.00 -3.35
N ASN A 95 -22.88 -20.16 -2.93
CA ASN A 95 -23.25 -21.23 -3.87
C ASN A 95 -24.50 -20.85 -4.69
N ASN A 96 -24.92 -21.74 -5.58
CA ASN A 96 -26.08 -21.51 -6.46
C ASN A 96 -27.40 -21.33 -5.68
N GLU A 97 -27.44 -21.83 -4.45
CA GLU A 97 -28.57 -21.72 -3.53
C GLU A 97 -28.51 -20.46 -2.64
N GLY A 98 -27.49 -19.62 -2.80
CA GLY A 98 -27.30 -18.38 -2.02
C GLY A 98 -26.76 -18.61 -0.60
N GLN A 99 -26.15 -19.76 -0.35
CA GLN A 99 -25.59 -20.15 0.95
C GLN A 99 -24.08 -19.97 1.00
N ILE A 100 -23.54 -19.84 2.22
CA ILE A 100 -22.10 -19.74 2.48
C ILE A 100 -21.39 -21.02 2.02
N ILE A 101 -20.24 -20.85 1.37
CA ILE A 101 -19.39 -21.96 0.93
C ILE A 101 -18.36 -22.26 2.03
N PHE A 102 -18.60 -23.31 2.80
CA PHE A 102 -17.64 -23.79 3.81
C PHE A 102 -16.50 -24.60 3.19
N ILE A 103 -15.35 -24.63 3.85
CA ILE A 103 -14.22 -25.44 3.37
C ILE A 103 -14.64 -26.93 3.28
N GLY A 104 -14.31 -27.57 2.16
CA GLY A 104 -14.66 -28.98 1.92
C GLY A 104 -16.14 -29.26 1.64
N SER A 105 -17.00 -28.24 1.54
CA SER A 105 -18.44 -28.40 1.24
C SER A 105 -18.74 -28.84 -0.21
N GLN A 106 -17.79 -28.63 -1.14
CA GLN A 106 -17.94 -29.00 -2.55
C GLN A 106 -16.58 -29.30 -3.21
N GLU A 107 -16.62 -29.99 -4.35
CA GLU A 107 -15.42 -30.25 -5.18
C GLU A 107 -14.92 -28.97 -5.88
N GLY A 108 -13.62 -28.94 -6.19
CA GLY A 108 -13.01 -27.82 -6.94
C GLY A 108 -12.63 -26.60 -6.10
N LEU A 109 -12.84 -26.62 -4.78
CA LEU A 109 -12.37 -25.57 -3.88
C LEU A 109 -10.84 -25.55 -3.78
N PRO A 110 -10.22 -24.36 -3.62
CA PRO A 110 -8.78 -24.27 -3.41
C PRO A 110 -8.37 -24.97 -2.10
N PRO A 111 -7.17 -25.57 -2.02
CA PRO A 111 -6.63 -26.04 -0.74
C PRO A 111 -6.61 -24.91 0.30
N TYR A 112 -6.73 -25.27 1.58
CA TYR A 112 -6.69 -24.29 2.65
C TYR A 112 -5.44 -23.40 2.57
N ASN A 113 -5.68 -22.09 2.57
CA ASN A 113 -4.69 -21.06 2.78
C ASN A 113 -5.37 -19.83 3.40
N PRO A 114 -4.63 -18.96 4.10
CA PRO A 114 -5.22 -17.84 4.83
C PRO A 114 -5.71 -16.68 3.94
N LEU A 115 -5.53 -16.74 2.62
CA LEU A 115 -5.96 -15.68 1.70
C LEU A 115 -7.31 -15.97 1.03
N ASP A 116 -7.63 -17.25 0.84
CA ASP A 116 -8.90 -17.68 0.21
C ASP A 116 -9.99 -18.01 1.24
N TYR A 117 -9.64 -18.18 2.52
CA TYR A 117 -10.57 -18.59 3.55
C TYR A 117 -10.55 -17.67 4.77
N PHE A 118 -11.74 -17.41 5.31
CA PHE A 118 -11.93 -16.79 6.61
C PHE A 118 -12.17 -17.88 7.66
N VAL A 119 -11.45 -17.82 8.77
CA VAL A 119 -11.56 -18.77 9.88
C VAL A 119 -12.25 -18.07 11.06
N VAL A 120 -13.39 -18.60 11.50
CA VAL A 120 -14.01 -18.25 12.77
C VAL A 120 -13.35 -19.08 13.87
N ALA A 121 -12.82 -18.42 14.90
CA ALA A 121 -12.14 -19.10 16.00
C ALA A 121 -13.07 -20.07 16.74
N GLU A 122 -12.48 -21.06 17.41
CA GLU A 122 -13.22 -22.15 18.08
C GLU A 122 -14.21 -21.65 19.14
N ASP A 123 -13.88 -20.55 19.81
CA ASP A 123 -14.67 -19.90 20.85
C ASP A 123 -15.48 -18.70 20.36
N ASP A 124 -15.54 -18.47 19.05
CA ASP A 124 -16.22 -17.32 18.44
C ASP A 124 -17.47 -17.72 17.64
N THR A 125 -18.40 -16.78 17.51
CA THR A 125 -19.59 -16.90 16.68
C THR A 125 -19.91 -15.57 16.03
N ILE A 126 -19.96 -15.56 14.70
CA ILE A 126 -20.24 -14.38 13.91
C ILE A 126 -21.51 -14.56 13.06
N ILE A 127 -22.13 -13.44 12.68
CA ILE A 127 -23.23 -13.44 11.72
C ILE A 127 -22.67 -13.02 10.36
N VAL A 128 -22.76 -13.92 9.38
CA VAL A 128 -22.34 -13.69 7.99
C VAL A 128 -23.53 -13.99 7.09
N ASN A 129 -23.93 -13.05 6.25
CA ASN A 129 -25.10 -13.21 5.36
C ASN A 129 -26.35 -13.77 6.09
N SER A 130 -26.68 -13.16 7.23
CA SER A 130 -27.80 -13.59 8.11
C SER A 130 -27.71 -15.03 8.65
N THR A 131 -26.55 -15.68 8.52
CA THR A 131 -26.27 -17.03 9.02
C THR A 131 -25.32 -16.94 10.22
N LEU A 132 -25.62 -17.68 11.29
CA LEU A 132 -24.70 -17.84 12.41
C LEU A 132 -23.61 -18.84 12.03
N VAL A 133 -22.36 -18.42 12.12
CA VAL A 133 -21.18 -19.26 11.87
C VAL A 133 -20.39 -19.35 13.17
N THR A 134 -20.18 -20.57 13.68
CA THR A 134 -19.46 -20.86 14.92
C THR A 134 -18.34 -21.85 14.62
N ALA A 135 -17.10 -21.51 14.99
CA ALA A 135 -15.95 -22.41 14.87
C ALA A 135 -15.79 -23.09 13.49
N ASP A 136 -16.01 -22.35 12.41
CA ASP A 136 -15.98 -22.88 11.03
C ASP A 136 -15.15 -21.99 10.10
N THR A 137 -14.83 -22.50 8.92
CA THR A 137 -14.00 -21.85 7.90
C THR A 137 -14.76 -21.77 6.58
N PHE A 138 -14.87 -20.58 6.01
CA PHE A 138 -15.61 -20.35 4.77
C PHE A 138 -14.82 -19.55 3.74
N LEU A 139 -15.16 -19.76 2.47
CA LEU A 139 -14.52 -19.14 1.32
C LEU A 139 -14.79 -17.63 1.31
N ILE A 140 -13.75 -16.86 1.04
CA ILE A 140 -13.80 -15.41 0.82
C ILE A 140 -13.14 -15.07 -0.51
N GLU A 141 -13.47 -13.91 -1.06
CA GLU A 141 -12.77 -13.36 -2.21
C GLU A 141 -12.23 -11.98 -1.84
N ARG A 142 -10.93 -11.73 -2.03
CA ARG A 142 -10.35 -10.41 -1.76
C ARG A 142 -10.91 -9.38 -2.72
N ASN A 143 -11.34 -8.24 -2.17
CA ASN A 143 -11.82 -7.14 -2.99
C ASN A 143 -10.63 -6.39 -3.61
N PRO A 144 -10.52 -6.29 -4.96
CA PRO A 144 -9.45 -5.56 -5.62
C PRO A 144 -9.38 -4.07 -5.30
N ARG A 145 -10.49 -3.48 -4.80
CA ARG A 145 -10.57 -2.08 -4.39
C ARG A 145 -10.20 -1.84 -2.93
N PHE A 146 -10.01 -2.89 -2.12
CA PHE A 146 -9.66 -2.73 -0.70
C PHE A 146 -8.34 -1.99 -0.49
N TYR A 147 -7.39 -2.17 -1.40
CA TYR A 147 -6.12 -1.45 -1.42
C TYR A 147 -6.09 -0.48 -2.59
N ASN A 148 -5.30 0.58 -2.43
CA ASN A 148 -5.07 1.57 -3.47
C ASN A 148 -3.58 1.96 -3.59
N MET A 149 -2.70 1.23 -2.91
CA MET A 149 -1.26 1.24 -3.11
C MET A 149 -0.83 -0.20 -3.37
N PHE A 150 -0.28 -0.45 -4.55
CA PHE A 150 0.03 -1.79 -5.04
C PHE A 150 1.53 -1.97 -5.12
N ILE A 151 2.04 -2.99 -4.43
CA ILE A 151 3.48 -3.23 -4.33
C ILE A 151 3.82 -4.63 -4.81
N LYS A 152 4.84 -4.71 -5.68
CA LYS A 152 5.42 -5.95 -6.17
C LYS A 152 6.91 -5.96 -5.92
N THR A 153 7.48 -7.15 -5.70
CA THR A 153 8.92 -7.32 -5.57
C THR A 153 9.44 -8.20 -6.71
N PHE A 154 10.59 -7.83 -7.25
CA PHE A 154 11.27 -8.57 -8.30
C PHE A 154 12.68 -8.91 -7.84
N TYR A 155 13.16 -10.11 -8.17
CA TYR A 155 14.50 -10.55 -7.84
C TYR A 155 15.13 -11.28 -9.03
N LYS A 156 16.46 -11.35 -9.05
CA LYS A 156 17.22 -11.91 -10.18
C LYS A 156 17.95 -13.20 -9.79
N PRO A 157 17.29 -14.38 -9.86
CA PRO A 157 17.93 -15.66 -9.56
C PRO A 157 18.87 -16.16 -10.65
N ALA A 158 18.70 -15.67 -11.89
CA ALA A 158 19.48 -16.06 -13.05
C ALA A 158 19.76 -14.83 -13.96
N SER A 159 19.40 -14.89 -15.24
CA SER A 159 19.69 -13.83 -16.22
C SER A 159 18.72 -12.65 -16.18
N GLU A 160 17.51 -12.84 -15.66
CA GLU A 160 16.41 -11.86 -15.69
C GLU A 160 15.75 -11.69 -14.32
N PHE A 161 15.14 -10.53 -14.10
CA PHE A 161 14.32 -10.27 -12.93
C PHE A 161 12.96 -10.95 -13.10
N VAL A 162 12.51 -11.65 -12.05
CA VAL A 162 11.20 -12.30 -11.98
C VAL A 162 10.45 -11.80 -10.75
N GLU A 163 9.12 -11.72 -10.84
CA GLU A 163 8.27 -11.34 -9.71
C GLU A 163 8.27 -12.44 -8.65
N TYR A 164 8.46 -12.08 -7.38
CA TYR A 164 8.22 -12.98 -6.27
C TYR A 164 6.76 -12.87 -5.80
N LYS A 165 6.05 -13.98 -5.79
CA LYS A 165 4.62 -14.07 -5.48
C LYS A 165 4.40 -14.26 -3.98
N TRP A 166 4.32 -13.15 -3.24
CA TRP A 166 4.12 -13.17 -1.78
C TRP A 166 2.81 -13.79 -1.31
N GLU A 167 1.80 -13.74 -2.15
CA GLU A 167 0.46 -14.27 -1.87
C GLU A 167 0.39 -15.79 -2.06
N GLU A 168 1.51 -16.43 -2.44
CA GLU A 168 1.64 -17.89 -2.54
C GLU A 168 2.41 -18.46 -1.34
N ALA A 169 2.47 -19.79 -1.26
CA ALA A 169 3.28 -20.49 -0.28
C ALA A 169 4.77 -20.07 -0.38
N PRO A 170 5.49 -19.90 0.75
CA PRO A 170 5.07 -20.22 2.11
C PRO A 170 4.51 -19.03 2.91
N TYR A 171 4.43 -17.83 2.32
CA TYR A 171 4.16 -16.61 3.09
C TYR A 171 2.69 -16.22 3.15
N TYR A 172 1.96 -16.39 2.05
CA TYR A 172 0.55 -16.00 1.95
C TYR A 172 0.28 -14.59 2.49
N GLN A 173 1.10 -13.61 2.09
CA GLN A 173 1.00 -12.21 2.52
C GLN A 173 0.93 -11.27 1.31
N SER A 174 0.44 -10.06 1.51
CA SER A 174 0.47 -9.00 0.51
C SER A 174 1.17 -7.76 1.07
N PHE A 175 1.86 -7.03 0.21
CA PHE A 175 2.39 -5.70 0.53
C PHE A 175 1.55 -4.57 -0.07
N ASN A 176 0.40 -4.91 -0.63
CA ASN A 176 -0.57 -3.90 -1.01
C ASN A 176 -1.07 -3.19 0.26
N GLY A 177 -1.27 -1.88 0.14
CA GLY A 177 -1.60 -1.01 1.25
C GLY A 177 -2.72 -0.04 0.90
N ARG A 178 -3.19 0.64 1.94
CA ARG A 178 -4.03 1.83 1.79
C ARG A 178 -3.13 3.05 1.85
N PHE A 179 -3.07 3.79 0.77
CA PHE A 179 -2.48 5.12 0.78
C PHE A 179 -3.29 5.97 1.77
N PRO A 180 -2.66 6.68 2.72
CA PRO A 180 -3.38 7.42 3.74
C PRO A 180 -4.22 8.54 3.10
N GLN A 181 -5.46 8.72 3.56
CA GLN A 181 -6.24 9.89 3.19
C GLN A 181 -5.58 11.16 3.74
N LEU A 182 -5.21 12.07 2.84
CA LEU A 182 -4.55 13.33 3.20
C LEU A 182 -5.48 14.54 3.12
N ASN A 183 -6.41 14.55 2.17
CA ASN A 183 -7.49 15.53 2.14
C ASN A 183 -8.67 15.01 2.97
N THR A 184 -8.91 15.65 4.11
CA THR A 184 -10.04 15.37 5.00
C THR A 184 -11.14 16.43 4.91
N GLU A 185 -10.96 17.43 4.06
CA GLU A 185 -11.96 18.46 3.80
C GLU A 185 -13.05 17.93 2.86
N ASP A 186 -14.17 18.64 2.77
CA ASP A 186 -15.31 18.31 1.89
C ASP A 186 -15.20 18.91 0.48
N TYR A 187 -14.04 19.50 0.14
CA TYR A 187 -13.76 20.11 -1.15
C TYR A 187 -12.43 19.62 -1.74
N ASP A 188 -12.36 19.65 -3.07
CA ASP A 188 -11.19 19.24 -3.83
C ASP A 188 -10.03 20.22 -3.61
N ARG A 189 -8.83 19.69 -3.40
CA ARG A 189 -7.62 20.49 -3.31
C ARG A 189 -6.40 19.69 -3.74
N PRO A 190 -5.45 20.30 -4.46
CA PRO A 190 -4.24 19.60 -4.83
C PRO A 190 -3.43 19.18 -3.59
N ILE A 191 -2.88 17.97 -3.62
CA ILE A 191 -1.97 17.44 -2.60
C ILE A 191 -0.69 16.93 -3.22
N ASN A 192 0.42 17.08 -2.50
CA ASN A 192 1.70 16.47 -2.83
C ASN A 192 2.52 16.21 -1.58
N GLY A 193 3.57 15.42 -1.71
CA GLY A 193 4.53 15.20 -0.65
C GLY A 193 5.28 13.89 -0.81
N THR A 194 5.93 13.46 0.26
CA THR A 194 6.65 12.19 0.30
C THR A 194 6.00 11.23 1.29
N LEU A 195 5.82 9.98 0.87
CA LEU A 195 5.35 8.88 1.70
C LEU A 195 6.45 7.83 1.82
N THR A 196 6.83 7.47 3.05
CA THR A 196 7.62 6.27 3.32
C THR A 196 6.68 5.14 3.75
N TYR A 197 6.77 4.02 3.05
CA TYR A 197 5.98 2.82 3.28
C TYR A 197 6.89 1.64 3.66
N ASP A 198 6.67 1.10 4.85
CA ASP A 198 7.45 0.00 5.39
C ASP A 198 6.82 -1.34 4.97
N LEU A 199 7.51 -2.07 4.11
CA LEU A 199 7.22 -3.47 3.85
C LEU A 199 7.91 -4.31 4.94
N THR A 200 7.13 -4.99 5.77
CA THR A 200 7.67 -5.82 6.87
C THR A 200 7.44 -7.29 6.59
N SER A 201 8.50 -8.12 6.64
CA SER A 201 8.37 -9.56 6.51
C SER A 201 9.57 -10.30 7.10
N LEU A 202 9.34 -11.51 7.61
CA LEU A 202 10.41 -12.45 7.94
C LEU A 202 11.01 -13.12 6.68
N GLY A 203 10.39 -12.92 5.51
CA GLY A 203 10.76 -13.58 4.27
C GLY A 203 11.83 -12.88 3.44
N PHE A 204 12.10 -11.60 3.67
CA PHE A 204 12.98 -10.82 2.79
C PHE A 204 14.39 -11.43 2.68
N ARG A 205 15.08 -11.69 3.81
CA ARG A 205 16.37 -12.38 3.77
C ARG A 205 16.26 -13.82 3.30
N ALA A 206 15.19 -14.54 3.67
CA ALA A 206 15.03 -15.93 3.28
C ALA A 206 14.95 -16.10 1.74
N VAL A 207 14.28 -15.17 1.06
CA VAL A 207 14.10 -15.19 -0.39
C VAL A 207 15.25 -14.49 -1.13
N PHE A 208 15.66 -13.30 -0.68
CA PHE A 208 16.49 -12.40 -1.50
C PHE A 208 17.93 -12.23 -1.05
N ARG A 209 18.39 -12.84 0.06
CA ARG A 209 19.78 -12.63 0.56
C ARG A 209 20.87 -12.87 -0.48
N ASN A 210 20.62 -13.75 -1.45
CA ASN A 210 21.57 -14.14 -2.50
C ASN A 210 21.29 -13.48 -3.85
N TYR A 211 20.26 -12.65 -3.97
CA TYR A 211 19.78 -12.12 -5.24
C TYR A 211 19.54 -10.62 -5.16
N PRO A 212 19.95 -9.84 -6.17
CA PRO A 212 19.56 -8.45 -6.23
C PRO A 212 18.06 -8.37 -6.48
N MET A 213 17.41 -7.38 -5.88
CA MET A 213 15.97 -7.17 -5.96
C MET A 213 15.62 -5.70 -6.15
N PHE A 214 14.42 -5.43 -6.64
CA PHE A 214 13.82 -4.10 -6.62
C PHE A 214 12.32 -4.20 -6.29
N VAL A 215 11.74 -3.07 -5.91
CA VAL A 215 10.31 -2.92 -5.62
C VAL A 215 9.66 -2.11 -6.73
N GLN A 216 8.47 -2.53 -7.14
CA GLN A 216 7.61 -1.79 -8.06
C GLN A 216 6.38 -1.29 -7.31
N ALA A 217 5.98 -0.05 -7.56
CA ALA A 217 4.82 0.56 -6.93
C ALA A 217 3.89 1.26 -7.94
N GLN A 218 2.60 1.25 -7.64
CA GLN A 218 1.55 2.04 -8.29
C GLN A 218 0.50 2.43 -7.25
N ILE A 219 -0.07 3.63 -7.36
CA ILE A 219 -1.18 4.08 -6.50
C ILE A 219 -2.40 4.44 -7.33
N TRP A 220 -3.58 4.22 -6.77
CA TRP A 220 -4.86 4.59 -7.37
C TRP A 220 -5.59 5.56 -6.44
N ASP A 221 -6.31 6.50 -7.03
CA ASP A 221 -7.18 7.39 -6.30
C ASP A 221 -8.58 6.78 -6.04
N ARG A 222 -9.47 7.57 -5.43
CA ARG A 222 -10.84 7.12 -5.13
C ARG A 222 -11.70 7.06 -6.40
N ALA A 223 -11.50 7.94 -7.37
CA ALA A 223 -12.12 7.86 -8.70
C ALA A 223 -11.70 6.62 -9.51
N GLY A 224 -10.61 5.95 -9.13
CA GLY A 224 -10.05 4.79 -9.80
C GLY A 224 -9.02 5.12 -10.89
N ASN A 225 -8.55 6.37 -10.99
CA ASN A 225 -7.42 6.69 -11.86
C ASN A 225 -6.15 6.08 -11.26
N LYS A 226 -5.23 5.69 -12.14
CA LYS A 226 -4.02 4.95 -11.78
C LYS A 226 -2.81 5.81 -12.07
N SER A 227 -1.89 5.87 -11.13
CA SER A 227 -0.61 6.53 -11.36
C SER A 227 0.24 5.81 -12.40
N ASN A 228 1.29 6.50 -12.84
CA ASN A 228 2.43 5.84 -13.46
C ASN A 228 3.00 4.76 -12.52
N VAL A 229 3.68 3.78 -13.10
CA VAL A 229 4.39 2.73 -12.36
C VAL A 229 5.83 3.18 -12.16
N ILE A 230 6.36 3.02 -10.94
CA ILE A 230 7.77 3.25 -10.64
C ILE A 230 8.45 1.96 -10.22
N ASN A 231 9.76 1.88 -10.47
CA ASN A 231 10.63 0.88 -9.89
C ASN A 231 11.62 1.58 -8.96
N SER A 232 11.95 0.95 -7.84
CA SER A 232 13.05 1.38 -6.99
C SER A 232 14.40 1.11 -7.67
N ASP A 233 15.45 1.69 -7.10
CA ASP A 233 16.79 1.18 -7.33
C ASP A 233 16.89 -0.31 -6.96
N THR A 234 17.82 -0.99 -7.63
CA THR A 234 18.15 -2.37 -7.30
C THR A 234 19.01 -2.41 -6.04
N ILE A 235 18.63 -3.24 -5.07
CA ILE A 235 19.35 -3.45 -3.82
C ILE A 235 19.73 -4.92 -3.63
N GLN A 236 20.73 -5.15 -2.78
CA GLN A 236 21.07 -6.47 -2.26
C GLN A 236 20.76 -6.49 -0.77
N ILE A 237 19.94 -7.44 -0.32
CA ILE A 237 19.70 -7.63 1.10
C ILE A 237 20.91 -8.35 1.70
N VAL A 238 21.68 -7.64 2.53
CA VAL A 238 22.84 -8.19 3.21
C VAL A 238 22.51 -8.58 4.65
N GLN A 239 23.16 -9.63 5.14
CA GLN A 239 23.12 -9.98 6.55
C GLN A 239 24.06 -9.02 7.29
N GLN A 240 23.54 -8.26 8.27
CA GLN A 240 24.40 -7.64 9.29
C GLN A 240 24.95 -8.71 10.22
#